data_AF-A0A957K6N4-F1
#
_entry.id   AF-A0A957K6N4-F1
#
_cell.length_a   1.000
_cell.length_b   1.000
_cell.length_c   1.000
_cell.angle_alpha   90.00
_cell.angle_beta   90.00
_cell.angle_gamma   90.00
#
_symmetry.space_group_name_H-M   'P 1'
#
loop_
_entity.id
_entity.type
_entity.pdbx_description
1 polymer ?
#
loop_
_entity_poly.entity_id
_entity_poly.type
_entity_poly.pdbx_seq_one_letter_code
_entity_poly.pdbx_strand_id
1 'polypeptide(L)' 'MANFDLMRQLAEPQGGKIVLLVMDGLGGIPFAGGALTELEAAQTPNLDRLATEGTLGLSHPLGRGITPG' A
#
# COMPACT_ATOMS: atom_id res chain seq x y z
N MET A 1 -5.13 20.54 -5.90
CA MET A 1 -5.47 20.68 -4.46
C MET A 1 -6.67 19.79 -4.18
N ALA A 2 -6.75 19.12 -3.03
CA ALA A 2 -7.86 18.21 -2.74
C ALA A 2 -9.20 18.96 -2.65
N ASN A 3 -10.29 18.38 -3.19
CA ASN A 3 -11.63 18.96 -3.16
C ASN A 3 -12.45 18.39 -1.98
N PHE A 4 -12.46 19.12 -0.87
CA PHE A 4 -13.12 18.69 0.36
C PHE A 4 -14.66 18.70 0.30
N ASP A 5 -15.26 19.53 -0.56
CA ASP A 5 -16.71 19.54 -0.75
C ASP A 5 -17.19 18.25 -1.42
N LEU A 6 -16.47 17.81 -2.46
CA LEU A 6 -16.74 16.54 -3.12
C LEU A 6 -16.56 15.37 -2.17
N MET A 7 -15.48 15.35 -1.38
CA MET A 7 -15.25 14.30 -0.39
C MET A 7 -16.39 14.18 0.61
N ARG A 8 -16.95 15.32 1.08
CA ARG A 8 -18.12 15.32 1.97
C ARG A 8 -19.38 14.78 1.30
N GLN A 9 -19.59 15.07 0.01
CA GLN A 9 -20.75 14.57 -0.74
C GLN A 9 -20.67 13.07 -1.02
N LEU A 10 -19.47 12.54 -1.22
CA LEU A 10 -19.22 11.10 -1.45
C LEU A 10 -19.11 10.30 -0.15
N ALA A 11 -19.06 10.97 1.01
CA ALA A 11 -18.94 10.30 2.30
C ALA A 11 -20.27 9.63 2.68
N GLU A 12 -20.27 8.31 2.75
CA GLU A 12 -21.41 7.55 3.24
C GLU A 12 -21.51 7.65 4.78
N PRO A 13 -22.68 8.01 5.34
CA PRO A 13 -22.86 8.14 6.79
C PRO A 13 -22.81 6.79 7.52
N GLN A 14 -22.90 5.68 6.78
CA GLN A 14 -22.81 4.31 7.28
C GLN A 14 -21.46 3.74 6.83
N GLY A 15 -20.55 3.50 7.78
CA GLY A 15 -19.20 3.03 7.48
C GLY A 15 -18.38 2.72 8.73
N GLY A 16 -17.13 2.32 8.52
CA GLY A 16 -16.14 2.09 9.58
C GLY A 16 -15.13 3.23 9.70
N LYS A 17 -14.10 3.04 10.53
CA LYS A 17 -12.93 3.94 10.58
C LYS A 17 -11.94 3.56 9.48
N ILE A 18 -11.32 4.55 8.85
CA ILE A 18 -10.24 4.34 7.88
C ILE A 18 -8.90 4.34 8.61
N VAL A 19 -8.06 3.34 8.35
CA VAL A 19 -6.67 3.27 8.83
C VAL A 19 -5.75 3.29 7.62
N LEU A 20 -4.81 4.24 7.60
CA LEU A 20 -3.72 4.28 6.63
C LEU A 20 -2.42 3.87 7.33
N LEU A 21 -1.83 2.75 6.91
CA LEU A 21 -0.54 2.27 7.37
C LEU A 21 0.52 2.53 6.29
N VAL A 22 1.55 3.30 6.64
CA VAL A 22 2.72 3.51 5.78
C VAL A 22 3.89 2.74 6.38
N MET A 23 4.42 1.79 5.63
CA MET A 23 5.67 1.11 5.96
C MET A 23 6.79 1.78 5.16
N ASP A 24 7.63 2.55 5.85
CA ASP A 24 8.73 3.28 5.23
C ASP A 24 9.76 2.30 4.63
N GLY A 25 10.24 2.60 3.43
CA GLY A 25 11.23 1.76 2.74
C GLY A 25 10.78 0.33 2.42
N LEU A 26 9.48 0.04 2.35
CA LEU A 26 8.98 -1.33 2.12
C LEU A 26 9.39 -1.95 0.78
N GLY A 27 9.59 -1.11 -0.25
CA GLY A 27 9.97 -1.58 -1.58
C GLY A 27 11.34 -2.26 -1.56
N GLY A 28 11.42 -3.46 -2.12
CA GLY A 28 12.63 -4.27 -2.16
C GLY A 28 12.95 -4.78 -3.57
N ILE A 29 14.14 -5.34 -3.71
CA ILE A 29 14.57 -6.07 -4.91
C ILE A 29 15.05 -7.47 -4.49
N PRO A 30 14.90 -8.50 -5.33
CA PRO A 30 15.42 -9.82 -4.99
C PRO A 30 16.92 -9.76 -4.69
N PHE A 31 17.34 -10.42 -3.61
CA PHE A 31 18.76 -10.48 -3.27
C PHE A 31 19.54 -11.31 -4.31
N ALA A 32 20.84 -11.03 -4.47
CA ALA A 32 21.68 -11.75 -5.42
C ALA A 32 21.75 -13.26 -5.07
N GLY A 33 21.06 -14.08 -5.87
CA GLY A 33 20.94 -15.53 -5.68
C GLY A 33 19.57 -16.03 -5.22
N GLY A 34 18.62 -15.13 -4.94
CA GLY A 34 17.24 -15.45 -4.56
C GLY A 34 16.21 -14.93 -5.56
N ALA A 35 15.02 -15.51 -5.51
CA ALA A 35 13.86 -15.09 -6.32
C ALA A 35 12.93 -14.12 -5.59
N LEU A 36 13.12 -13.93 -4.27
CA LEU A 36 12.20 -13.21 -3.39
C LEU A 36 12.82 -11.88 -2.92
N THR A 37 11.98 -10.86 -2.82
CA THR A 37 12.23 -9.63 -2.07
C THR A 37 12.22 -9.89 -0.56
N GLU A 38 12.67 -8.92 0.23
CA GLU A 38 12.69 -8.98 1.68
C GLU A 38 11.28 -9.18 2.27
N LEU A 39 10.26 -8.54 1.69
CA LEU A 39 8.87 -8.69 2.13
C LEU A 39 8.33 -10.09 1.81
N GLU A 40 8.65 -10.64 0.65
CA GLU A 40 8.21 -12.00 0.25
C GLU A 40 8.91 -13.10 1.04
N ALA A 41 10.15 -12.86 1.50
CA ALA A 41 10.88 -13.81 2.35
C ALA A 41 10.43 -13.77 3.83
N ALA A 42 9.79 -12.69 4.26
CA ALA A 42 9.32 -12.54 5.63
C ALA A 42 8.07 -13.37 5.91
N GLN A 43 7.90 -13.81 7.16
CA GLN A 43 6.65 -14.43 7.61
C GLN A 43 5.63 -13.34 7.96
N THR A 44 4.70 -13.07 7.04
CA THR A 44 3.74 -11.96 7.16
C THR A 44 2.27 -12.40 7.19
N PRO A 45 1.86 -13.33 8.08
CA PRO A 45 0.52 -13.95 8.03
C PRO A 45 -0.64 -12.95 8.10
N ASN A 46 -0.46 -11.81 8.77
CA ASN A 46 -1.46 -10.75 8.83
C ASN A 46 -1.59 -9.99 7.51
N LEU A 47 -0.47 -9.66 6.85
CA LEU A 47 -0.51 -8.98 5.55
C LEU A 47 -0.98 -9.95 4.46
N ASP A 48 -0.58 -11.21 4.53
CA ASP A 48 -1.01 -12.26 3.58
C ASP A 48 -2.53 -12.48 3.64
N ARG A 49 -3.10 -12.50 4.86
CA ARG A 49 -4.54 -12.57 5.06
C ARG A 49 -5.26 -11.33 4.51
N LEU A 50 -4.75 -10.13 4.79
CA LEU A 50 -5.31 -8.88 4.26
C LEU A 50 -5.23 -8.81 2.72
N ALA A 51 -4.15 -9.32 2.14
CA ALA A 51 -3.97 -9.42 0.69
C ALA A 51 -4.99 -10.37 0.05
N THR A 52 -5.31 -11.47 0.74
CA THR A 52 -6.29 -12.49 0.28
C THR A 52 -7.72 -11.98 0.39
N GLU A 53 -8.08 -11.30 1.47
CA GLU A 53 -9.43 -10.78 1.72
C GLU A 53 -9.71 -9.44 1.03
N GLY A 54 -8.66 -8.71 0.65
CA GLY A 54 -8.72 -7.33 0.17
C GLY A 54 -8.48 -7.18 -1.32
N THR A 55 -7.95 -6.01 -1.70
CA THR A 55 -7.55 -5.69 -3.07
C THR A 55 -6.13 -5.15 -3.06
N LEU A 56 -5.33 -5.62 -4.01
CA LEU A 56 -3.92 -5.23 -4.16
C LEU A 56 -3.74 -4.29 -5.36
N GLY A 57 -2.66 -3.51 -5.31
CA GLY A 57 -2.25 -2.64 -6.39
C GLY A 57 -0.84 -2.09 -6.16
N LEU A 58 -0.30 -1.41 -7.16
CA LEU A 58 0.99 -0.73 -7.08
C LEU A 58 0.76 0.78 -6.99
N SER A 59 1.46 1.43 -6.06
CA SER A 59 1.44 2.89 -5.93
C SER A 59 2.73 3.48 -6.52
N HIS A 60 2.58 4.53 -7.33
CA HIS A 60 3.70 5.36 -7.79
C HIS A 60 3.66 6.68 -7.02
N PRO A 61 4.57 6.92 -6.05
CA PRO A 61 4.50 8.10 -5.18
C PRO A 61 4.57 9.44 -5.94
N LEU A 62 5.35 9.50 -7.03
CA LEU A 62 5.47 10.68 -7.90
C LEU A 62 5.17 10.33 -9.36
N GLY A 63 5.94 9.38 -9.90
CA GLY A 63 5.81 8.91 -11.28
C GLY A 63 6.72 7.70 -11.51
N ARG A 64 6.60 7.05 -12.66
CA ARG A 64 7.42 5.89 -13.00
C ARG A 64 8.90 6.28 -13.07
N GLY A 65 9.73 5.56 -12.34
CA GLY A 65 11.19 5.80 -12.31
C GLY A 65 11.62 7.07 -11.57
N ILE A 66 10.70 7.76 -10.88
CA ILE A 66 11.03 8.95 -10.06
C ILE A 66 11.11 8.52 -8.60
N THR A 67 12.32 8.52 -8.04
CA THR A 67 12.54 8.26 -6.62
C THR A 67 12.02 9.43 -5.78
N PRO A 68 11.11 9.20 -4.81
CA PRO A 68 10.67 10.22 -3.86
C PRO A 68 11.74 10.48 -2.79
N GLY A 69 11.81 11.72 -2.30
CA GLY A 69 12.80 12.16 -1.32
C GLY A 69 13.42 13.50 -1.70
#